data_AF-A0A967QC30-F1
#
_entry.id   AF-A0A967QC30-F1
#
_cell.length_a   1.000
_cell.length_b   1.000
_cell.length_c   1.000
_cell.angle_alpha   90.00
_cell.angle_beta   90.00
_cell.angle_gamma   90.00
#
_symmetry.space_group_name_H-M   'P 1'
#
loop_
_entity.id
_entity.type
_entity.pdbx_description
1 polymer ?
#
loop_
_entity_poly.entity_id
_entity_poly.type
_entity_poly.pdbx_seq_one_letter_code
_entity_poly.pdbx_strand_id
1 'polypeptide(L)'
;AGLFALQEQHLLTREAFVQILQRLDEGGWFSVSAWMDYPPRAPLRLAATIAEALEATGRSPERHLVAVRSWGALTYAVKKSPLSDADIAAVRDFASSLNFDPAILPGLSQSEREQFNRLGDSDFFTLLDRLISAQRDELYSTYPFRLRPATDDRPFFSQQLRWSSLPELTRLFGRQGVPFLELGYLVVLLTFALTAIAAVVLILMPLLRLGWRRGARLPVLFYFGGLGVGYMLFEMVLIHRFVLFLGHPVYAAAAVISTLLIFSGIGSRLSSRFGEKRHAPQAMAALVASAIGLYALILPKLLAGAIALTLPAKAAITVAVLAPPSLAMGFPFPLGLQRLGRASEADVPWAWGINGCLSVVSTALATIIAVEAGFTAVVLIAAGAYLASAAAKLPG
;
A
#
# COMPACT_ATOMS: atom_id res chain seq x y z
N ALA A 1 6.70 -7.42 -15.63
CA ALA A 1 7.06 -6.51 -14.52
C ALA A 1 6.03 -5.40 -14.31
N GLY A 2 5.71 -4.58 -15.32
CA GLY A 2 4.88 -3.36 -15.13
C GLY A 2 3.41 -3.55 -14.71
N LEU A 3 2.78 -4.71 -14.97
CA LEU A 3 1.40 -5.00 -14.54
C LEU A 3 1.29 -5.30 -13.03
N PHE A 4 2.38 -5.75 -12.40
CA PHE A 4 2.41 -6.12 -10.99
C PHE A 4 2.73 -4.95 -10.07
N ALA A 5 2.91 -3.73 -10.59
CA ALA A 5 3.25 -2.54 -9.80
C ALA A 5 2.23 -2.26 -8.68
N LEU A 6 0.98 -2.66 -8.88
CA LEU A 6 -0.12 -2.48 -7.95
C LEU A 6 -0.41 -3.73 -7.11
N GLN A 7 0.28 -4.83 -7.38
CA GLN A 7 0.09 -6.07 -6.65
C GLN A 7 0.88 -6.00 -5.34
N GLU A 8 0.16 -6.18 -4.23
CA GLU A 8 0.76 -6.32 -2.92
C GLU A 8 1.56 -7.62 -2.85
N GLN A 9 2.81 -7.52 -2.40
CA GLN A 9 3.74 -8.63 -2.25
C GLN A 9 4.27 -8.64 -0.83
N HIS A 10 3.41 -9.09 0.10
CA HIS A 10 3.71 -9.16 1.53
C HIS A 10 4.91 -10.06 1.87
N LEU A 11 5.30 -10.99 1.00
CA LEU A 11 6.51 -11.81 1.20
C LEU A 11 7.82 -11.07 0.89
N LEU A 12 7.76 -9.93 0.18
CA LEU A 12 8.93 -9.14 -0.24
C LEU A 12 9.06 -7.83 0.54
N THR A 13 8.51 -7.79 1.76
CA THR A 13 8.65 -6.66 2.68
C THR A 13 9.84 -6.85 3.61
N ARG A 14 10.36 -5.75 4.15
CA ARG A 14 11.42 -5.77 5.17
C ARG A 14 10.98 -6.60 6.39
N GLU A 15 9.76 -6.39 6.86
CA GLU A 15 9.19 -7.12 8.00
C GLU A 15 9.09 -8.62 7.74
N ALA A 16 8.69 -9.04 6.53
CA ALA A 16 8.67 -10.44 6.15
C ALA A 16 10.07 -11.06 6.17
N PHE A 17 11.09 -10.37 5.65
CA PHE A 17 12.47 -10.87 5.65
C PHE A 17 13.04 -10.97 7.06
N VAL A 18 12.72 -10.01 7.94
CA VAL A 18 13.05 -10.09 9.38
C VAL A 18 12.38 -11.30 10.03
N GLN A 19 11.09 -11.54 9.76
CA GLN A 19 10.38 -12.71 10.29
C GLN A 19 10.95 -14.04 9.78
N ILE A 20 11.32 -14.12 8.49
CA ILE A 20 11.98 -15.28 7.91
C ILE A 20 13.28 -15.57 8.66
N LEU A 21 14.15 -14.57 8.81
CA LEU A 21 15.44 -14.68 9.51
C LEU A 21 15.29 -15.12 10.97
N GLN A 22 14.27 -14.62 11.67
CA GLN A 22 13.98 -15.01 13.05
C GLN A 22 13.50 -16.45 13.19
N ARG A 23 12.81 -16.98 12.17
CA ARG A 23 12.25 -18.34 12.17
C ARG A 23 13.20 -19.41 11.64
N LEU A 24 14.31 -19.03 11.00
CA LEU A 24 15.33 -19.99 10.56
C LEU A 24 16.02 -20.66 11.75
N ASP A 25 16.40 -21.93 11.57
CA ASP A 25 17.35 -22.61 12.44
C ASP A 25 18.74 -21.94 12.33
N GLU A 26 19.64 -22.17 13.31
CA GLU A 26 20.98 -21.54 13.33
C GLU A 26 21.81 -21.83 12.08
N GLY A 27 21.70 -23.03 11.51
CA GLY A 27 22.33 -23.41 10.23
C GLY A 27 21.47 -23.15 8.99
N GLY A 28 20.27 -22.58 9.18
CA GLY A 28 19.27 -22.41 8.14
C GLY A 28 19.63 -21.33 7.12
N TRP A 29 19.13 -21.55 5.90
CA TRP A 29 19.25 -20.64 4.78
C TRP A 29 17.87 -20.27 4.27
N PHE A 30 17.73 -19.04 3.75
CA PHE A 30 16.66 -18.73 2.81
C PHE A 30 17.26 -18.18 1.52
N SER A 31 16.55 -18.40 0.42
CA SER A 31 16.94 -17.88 -0.89
C SER A 31 15.81 -17.10 -1.54
N VAL A 32 16.17 -16.09 -2.33
CA VAL A 32 15.24 -15.28 -3.11
C VAL A 32 15.90 -14.86 -4.40
N SER A 33 15.16 -14.97 -5.51
CA SER A 33 15.66 -14.67 -6.85
C SER A 33 14.87 -13.52 -7.47
N ALA A 34 15.57 -12.67 -8.21
CA ALA A 34 14.96 -11.70 -9.13
C ALA A 34 15.51 -11.91 -10.53
N TRP A 35 14.64 -11.68 -11.52
CA TRP A 35 15.07 -11.54 -12.90
C TRP A 35 15.99 -10.31 -13.02
N MET A 36 17.06 -10.44 -13.79
CA MET A 36 17.88 -9.32 -14.19
C MET A 36 17.06 -8.43 -15.13
N ASP A 37 16.91 -7.16 -14.76
CA ASP A 37 16.29 -6.15 -15.59
C ASP A 37 17.30 -5.04 -15.93
N TYR A 38 17.06 -4.36 -17.05
CA TYR A 38 17.88 -3.22 -17.45
C TYR A 38 16.99 -1.99 -17.67
N PRO A 39 17.23 -0.89 -16.92
CA PRO A 39 18.20 -0.74 -15.85
C PRO A 39 17.83 -1.61 -14.64
N PRO A 40 18.79 -1.98 -13.79
CA PRO A 40 18.56 -2.90 -12.68
C PRO A 40 17.66 -2.25 -11.62
N ARG A 41 16.57 -2.93 -11.24
CA ARG A 41 15.60 -2.43 -10.25
C ARG A 41 15.25 -3.49 -9.22
N ALA A 42 14.64 -4.59 -9.66
CA ALA A 42 14.25 -5.69 -8.78
C ALA A 42 15.43 -6.32 -8.02
N PRO A 43 16.57 -6.68 -8.66
CA PRO A 43 17.71 -7.25 -7.95
C PRO A 43 18.33 -6.27 -6.94
N LEU A 44 18.41 -4.98 -7.27
CA LEU A 44 18.94 -3.96 -6.36
C LEU A 44 17.99 -3.71 -5.18
N ARG A 45 16.68 -3.65 -5.42
CA ARG A 45 15.70 -3.51 -4.35
C ARG A 45 15.71 -4.72 -3.41
N LEU A 46 15.91 -5.93 -3.92
CA LEU A 46 16.11 -7.12 -3.07
C LEU A 46 17.37 -6.99 -2.21
N ALA A 47 18.51 -6.57 -2.76
CA ALA A 47 19.73 -6.34 -1.97
C ALA A 47 19.49 -5.36 -0.83
N ALA A 48 18.84 -4.23 -1.11
CA ALA A 48 18.44 -3.26 -0.10
C ALA A 48 17.57 -3.88 1.00
N THR A 49 16.53 -4.63 0.63
CA THR A 49 15.62 -5.29 1.58
C THR A 49 16.36 -6.28 2.47
N ILE A 50 17.26 -7.10 1.89
CA ILE A 50 18.04 -8.09 2.65
C ILE A 50 19.00 -7.40 3.60
N ALA A 51 19.73 -6.38 3.13
CA ALA A 51 20.72 -5.67 3.94
C ALA A 51 20.05 -5.02 5.16
N GLU A 52 18.94 -4.29 4.96
CA GLU A 52 18.19 -3.69 6.07
C GLU A 52 17.55 -4.72 7.01
N ALA A 53 17.14 -5.89 6.51
CA ALA A 53 16.58 -6.96 7.33
C ALA A 53 17.65 -7.63 8.20
N LEU A 54 18.84 -7.89 7.65
CA LEU A 54 19.97 -8.44 8.40
C LEU A 54 20.36 -7.50 9.54
N GLU A 55 20.52 -6.21 9.24
CA GLU A 55 20.87 -5.20 10.25
C GLU A 55 19.80 -5.02 11.32
N ALA A 56 18.51 -5.07 10.95
CA ALA A 56 17.42 -5.04 11.91
C ALA A 56 17.45 -6.21 12.91
N THR A 57 18.10 -7.31 12.53
CA THR A 57 18.33 -8.47 13.41
C THR A 57 19.73 -8.50 14.03
N GLY A 58 20.51 -7.41 13.91
CA GLY A 58 21.86 -7.29 14.46
C GLY A 58 22.94 -8.07 13.69
N ARG A 59 22.69 -8.43 12.41
CA ARG A 59 23.62 -9.19 11.56
C ARG A 59 24.21 -8.30 10.48
N SER A 60 25.46 -8.56 10.09
CA SER A 60 26.11 -7.83 8.99
C SER A 60 25.84 -8.49 7.64
N PRO A 61 25.50 -7.74 6.57
CA PRO A 61 25.32 -8.30 5.23
C PRO A 61 26.54 -9.10 4.75
N GLU A 62 27.74 -8.56 4.92
CA GLU A 62 29.00 -9.15 4.44
C GLU A 62 29.29 -10.57 4.95
N ARG A 63 28.80 -10.92 6.15
CA ARG A 63 29.07 -12.23 6.79
C ARG A 63 27.95 -13.23 6.60
N HIS A 64 26.80 -12.82 6.07
CA HIS A 64 25.58 -13.64 6.05
C HIS A 64 24.95 -13.75 4.66
N LEU A 65 25.32 -12.87 3.73
CA LEU A 65 24.75 -12.77 2.39
C LEU A 65 25.70 -13.31 1.33
N VAL A 66 25.17 -14.15 0.44
CA VAL A 66 25.80 -14.47 -0.84
C VAL A 66 24.82 -14.18 -1.96
N ALA A 67 25.35 -13.90 -3.16
CA ALA A 67 24.55 -13.73 -4.35
C ALA A 67 25.24 -14.40 -5.53
N VAL A 68 24.48 -15.18 -6.30
CA VAL A 68 24.94 -15.90 -7.49
C VAL A 68 24.06 -15.50 -8.67
N ARG A 69 24.71 -15.20 -9.80
CA ARG A 69 24.09 -14.66 -10.99
C ARG A 69 24.18 -15.65 -12.14
N SER A 70 23.05 -15.84 -12.82
CA SER A 70 22.97 -16.53 -14.10
C SER A 70 22.85 -15.52 -15.25
N TRP A 71 22.69 -16.00 -16.47
CA TRP A 71 22.45 -15.15 -17.65
C TRP A 71 21.19 -14.25 -17.53
N GLY A 72 20.20 -14.65 -16.71
CA GLY A 72 18.90 -13.97 -16.65
C GLY A 72 18.40 -13.64 -15.24
N ALA A 73 19.03 -14.14 -14.18
CA ALA A 73 18.56 -13.94 -12.81
C ALA A 73 19.71 -13.75 -11.82
N LEU A 74 19.42 -13.02 -10.75
CA LEU A 74 20.27 -12.93 -9.57
C LEU A 74 19.55 -13.58 -8.39
N THR A 75 20.22 -14.55 -7.77
CA THR A 75 19.73 -15.26 -6.59
C THR A 75 20.55 -14.85 -5.39
N TYR A 76 19.88 -14.33 -4.38
CA TYR A 76 20.45 -14.13 -3.05
C TYR A 76 20.19 -15.35 -2.20
N ALA A 77 21.20 -15.76 -1.44
CA ALA A 77 21.04 -16.73 -0.37
C ALA A 77 21.59 -16.13 0.93
N VAL A 78 20.84 -16.29 2.01
CA VAL A 78 21.14 -15.68 3.30
C VAL A 78 21.18 -16.77 4.35
N LYS A 79 22.30 -16.86 5.06
CA LYS A 79 22.49 -17.79 6.17
C LYS A 79 22.26 -17.09 7.50
N LYS A 80 21.56 -17.74 8.44
CA LYS A 80 21.33 -17.16 9.78
C LYS A 80 22.61 -17.01 10.59
N SER A 81 23.49 -18.02 10.53
CA SER A 81 24.85 -17.99 11.09
C SER A 81 25.85 -17.38 10.10
N PRO A 82 27.01 -16.89 10.56
CA PRO A 82 28.06 -16.42 9.67
C PRO A 82 28.49 -17.50 8.67
N LEU A 83 28.82 -17.07 7.45
CA LEU A 83 29.36 -17.91 6.40
C LEU A 83 30.70 -18.50 6.86
N SER A 84 30.84 -19.82 6.72
CA SER A 84 32.08 -20.55 6.92
C SER A 84 32.86 -20.68 5.61
N ASP A 85 34.16 -20.99 5.70
CA ASP A 85 34.99 -21.23 4.52
C ASP A 85 34.44 -22.37 3.65
N ALA A 86 33.81 -23.38 4.27
CA ALA A 86 33.14 -24.46 3.57
C ALA A 86 31.92 -23.98 2.78
N ASP A 87 31.13 -23.04 3.33
CA ASP A 87 30.00 -22.44 2.59
C ASP A 87 30.51 -21.63 1.39
N ILE A 88 31.58 -20.86 1.58
CA ILE A 88 32.17 -20.02 0.54
C ILE A 88 32.73 -20.89 -0.60
N ALA A 89 33.46 -21.96 -0.26
CA ALA A 89 33.96 -22.92 -1.23
C ALA A 89 32.82 -23.60 -1.99
N ALA A 90 31.77 -24.06 -1.29
CA ALA A 90 30.62 -24.70 -1.91
C ALA A 90 29.89 -23.76 -2.89
N VAL A 91 29.74 -22.48 -2.57
CA VAL A 91 29.13 -21.49 -3.48
C VAL A 91 30.00 -21.28 -4.72
N ARG A 92 31.33 -21.23 -4.56
CA ARG A 92 32.28 -21.08 -5.68
C ARG A 92 32.27 -22.32 -6.59
N ASP A 93 32.24 -23.52 -6.02
CA ASP A 93 32.14 -24.79 -6.76
C ASP A 93 30.80 -24.91 -7.49
N PHE A 94 29.70 -24.52 -6.83
CA PHE A 94 28.38 -24.46 -7.45
C PHE A 94 28.36 -23.49 -8.64
N ALA A 95 28.93 -22.28 -8.47
CA ALA A 95 28.95 -21.28 -9.52
C ALA A 95 29.78 -21.76 -10.73
N SER A 96 30.97 -22.29 -10.50
CA SER A 96 31.84 -22.79 -11.57
C SER A 96 31.26 -24.00 -12.31
N SER A 97 30.65 -24.95 -11.60
CA SER A 97 30.07 -26.16 -12.23
C SER A 97 28.86 -25.88 -13.12
N LEU A 98 28.13 -24.80 -12.84
CA LEU A 98 26.93 -24.40 -13.60
C LEU A 98 27.15 -23.18 -14.51
N ASN A 99 28.39 -22.70 -14.65
CA ASN A 99 28.72 -21.48 -15.40
C ASN A 99 27.93 -20.24 -14.92
N PHE A 100 27.75 -20.13 -13.61
CA PHE A 100 27.23 -18.94 -12.95
C PHE A 100 28.37 -18.09 -12.38
N ASP A 101 28.09 -16.82 -12.15
CA ASP A 101 29.06 -15.89 -11.56
C ASP A 101 28.61 -15.45 -10.16
N PRO A 102 29.44 -15.61 -9.12
CA PRO A 102 29.17 -15.00 -7.83
C PRO A 102 29.17 -13.47 -7.97
N ALA A 103 28.12 -12.81 -7.46
CA ALA A 103 28.01 -11.35 -7.41
C ALA A 103 28.36 -10.81 -6.01
N ILE A 104 27.97 -11.53 -4.96
CA ILE A 104 28.34 -11.24 -3.57
C ILE A 104 28.89 -12.51 -2.96
N LEU A 105 30.15 -12.49 -2.54
CA LEU A 105 30.81 -13.57 -1.82
C LEU A 105 32.02 -12.98 -1.06
N PRO A 106 32.31 -13.39 0.18
CA PRO A 106 33.53 -12.96 0.86
C PRO A 106 34.80 -13.37 0.10
N GLY A 107 35.76 -12.46 -0.02
CA GLY A 107 37.04 -12.72 -0.71
C GLY A 107 36.92 -12.83 -2.25
N LEU A 108 35.85 -12.27 -2.83
CA LEU A 108 35.57 -12.33 -4.26
C LEU A 108 36.47 -11.38 -5.07
N SER A 109 37.13 -11.89 -6.11
CA SER A 109 37.87 -11.08 -7.07
C SER A 109 36.94 -10.51 -8.17
N GLN A 110 37.36 -9.41 -8.80
CA GLN A 110 36.59 -8.81 -9.90
C GLN A 110 36.48 -9.75 -11.11
N SER A 111 37.51 -10.56 -11.38
CA SER A 111 37.49 -11.56 -12.46
C SER A 111 36.47 -12.67 -12.25
N GLU A 112 36.21 -13.06 -11.00
CA GLU A 112 35.20 -14.08 -10.67
C GLU A 112 33.76 -13.57 -10.89
N ARG A 113 33.51 -12.26 -10.82
CA ARG A 113 32.16 -11.66 -10.98
C ARG A 113 31.62 -11.70 -12.42
N GLU A 114 32.53 -11.87 -13.39
CA GLU A 114 32.26 -11.70 -14.83
C GLU A 114 32.93 -12.78 -15.69
N GLN A 115 33.12 -13.97 -15.13
CA GLN A 115 33.80 -15.06 -15.83
C GLN A 115 32.96 -15.62 -16.98
N PHE A 116 31.69 -15.91 -16.72
CA PHE A 116 30.80 -16.61 -17.67
C PHE A 116 29.75 -15.67 -18.29
N ASN A 117 29.09 -14.84 -17.49
CA ASN A 117 27.96 -14.01 -17.89
C ASN A 117 28.35 -12.52 -17.86
N ARG A 118 29.22 -12.04 -18.74
CA ARG A 118 29.66 -10.63 -18.71
C ARG A 118 28.50 -9.64 -18.84
N LEU A 119 28.53 -8.57 -18.04
CA LEU A 119 27.62 -7.44 -18.19
C LEU A 119 28.29 -6.38 -19.08
N GLY A 120 27.51 -5.69 -19.90
CA GLY A 120 28.02 -4.58 -20.71
C GLY A 120 28.28 -3.31 -19.90
N ASP A 121 27.85 -3.29 -18.64
CA ASP A 121 27.85 -2.14 -17.74
C ASP A 121 28.37 -2.59 -16.37
N SER A 122 29.54 -2.07 -15.97
CA SER A 122 30.20 -2.41 -14.71
C SER A 122 29.56 -1.75 -13.49
N ASP A 123 28.68 -0.74 -13.69
CA ASP A 123 28.08 0.03 -12.60
C ASP A 123 27.19 -0.84 -11.71
N PHE A 124 26.65 -1.94 -12.25
CA PHE A 124 25.79 -2.85 -11.51
C PHE A 124 26.44 -3.37 -10.22
N PHE A 125 27.71 -3.79 -10.28
CA PHE A 125 28.41 -4.32 -9.11
C PHE A 125 28.72 -3.24 -8.09
N THR A 126 29.09 -2.03 -8.54
CA THR A 126 29.29 -0.88 -7.66
C THR A 126 28.00 -0.48 -6.95
N LEU A 127 26.86 -0.48 -7.65
CA LEU A 127 25.55 -0.24 -7.06
C LEU A 127 25.21 -1.31 -6.01
N LEU A 128 25.47 -2.58 -6.32
CA LEU A 128 25.21 -3.70 -5.44
C LEU A 128 26.04 -3.61 -4.15
N ASP A 129 27.35 -3.38 -4.27
CA ASP A 129 28.27 -3.24 -3.13
C ASP A 129 27.89 -2.04 -2.25
N ARG A 130 27.50 -0.91 -2.85
CA ARG A 130 27.03 0.27 -2.10
C ARG A 130 25.75 0.00 -1.32
N LEU A 131 24.80 -0.78 -1.87
CA LEU A 131 23.51 -1.08 -1.21
C LEU A 131 23.63 -2.00 0.00
N ILE A 132 24.62 -2.90 0.01
CA ILE A 132 24.89 -3.78 1.15
C ILE A 132 25.77 -3.12 2.22
N SER A 133 26.25 -1.92 1.96
CA SER A 133 27.09 -1.11 2.85
C SER A 133 26.30 0.02 3.53
N ALA A 134 26.96 0.76 4.43
CA ALA A 134 26.40 1.96 5.05
C ALA A 134 26.10 3.11 4.07
N GLN A 135 26.53 3.03 2.81
CA GLN A 135 26.36 4.09 1.81
C GLN A 135 25.02 4.04 1.05
N ARG A 136 24.11 3.12 1.38
CA ARG A 136 22.85 2.90 0.64
C ARG A 136 21.91 4.12 0.61
N ASP A 137 21.95 4.98 1.63
CA ASP A 137 21.01 6.10 1.78
C ASP A 137 21.13 7.12 0.64
N GLU A 138 22.35 7.31 0.14
CA GLU A 138 22.61 8.16 -1.02
C GLU A 138 22.01 7.56 -2.30
N LEU A 139 22.09 6.24 -2.48
CA LEU A 139 21.46 5.56 -3.62
C LEU A 139 19.93 5.63 -3.56
N TYR A 140 19.35 5.67 -2.35
CA TYR A 140 17.92 5.87 -2.20
C TYR A 140 17.45 7.23 -2.70
N SER A 141 18.26 8.27 -2.73
CA SER A 141 17.86 9.57 -3.28
C SER A 141 18.26 9.74 -4.75
N THR A 142 19.45 9.27 -5.14
CA THR A 142 20.06 9.54 -6.45
C THR A 142 19.63 8.59 -7.56
N TYR A 143 19.33 7.32 -7.26
CA TYR A 143 19.00 6.35 -8.32
C TYR A 143 17.63 6.66 -8.96
N PRO A 144 17.49 6.58 -10.30
CA PRO A 144 16.23 6.94 -10.99
C PRO A 144 15.00 6.14 -10.54
N PHE A 145 15.20 4.94 -9.99
CA PHE A 145 14.14 4.05 -9.50
C PHE A 145 14.13 3.90 -7.98
N ARG A 146 12.98 3.61 -7.37
CA ARG A 146 12.84 3.37 -5.93
C ARG A 146 13.50 2.04 -5.55
N LEU A 147 14.59 2.15 -4.81
CA LEU A 147 15.33 1.00 -4.27
C LEU A 147 15.04 0.73 -2.78
N ARG A 148 14.35 1.65 -2.10
CA ARG A 148 13.97 1.46 -0.70
C ARG A 148 13.15 0.18 -0.51
N PRO A 149 13.38 -0.59 0.56
CA PRO A 149 12.60 -1.79 0.84
C PRO A 149 11.10 -1.50 0.88
N ALA A 150 10.28 -2.44 0.40
CA ALA A 150 8.85 -2.41 0.66
C ALA A 150 8.60 -2.72 2.14
N THR A 151 7.52 -2.18 2.70
CA THR A 151 7.12 -2.46 4.09
C THR A 151 5.71 -3.03 4.12
N ASP A 152 5.28 -3.60 5.23
CA ASP A 152 3.89 -4.05 5.41
C ASP A 152 2.85 -2.91 5.33
N ASP A 153 3.27 -1.65 5.52
CA ASP A 153 2.43 -0.48 5.27
C ASP A 153 2.36 -0.10 3.79
N ARG A 154 3.39 -0.44 3.02
CA ARG A 154 3.49 -0.15 1.58
C ARG A 154 4.08 -1.37 0.83
N PRO A 155 3.31 -2.45 0.67
CA PRO A 155 3.80 -3.75 0.20
C PRO A 155 3.92 -3.83 -1.34
N PHE A 156 4.31 -2.75 -2.01
CA PHE A 156 4.34 -2.65 -3.47
C PHE A 156 5.78 -2.81 -4.00
N PHE A 157 6.32 -4.03 -3.96
CA PHE A 157 7.70 -4.31 -4.35
C PHE A 157 8.01 -4.01 -5.83
N SER A 158 7.05 -4.29 -6.72
CA SER A 158 7.21 -4.06 -8.16
C SER A 158 7.00 -2.60 -8.56
N GLN A 159 6.59 -1.72 -7.63
CA GLN A 159 6.48 -0.28 -7.87
C GLN A 159 7.81 0.39 -7.59
N GLN A 160 8.51 0.76 -8.65
CA GLN A 160 9.88 1.25 -8.68
C GLN A 160 9.97 2.62 -9.38
N LEU A 161 8.95 3.04 -10.10
CA LEU A 161 8.91 4.34 -10.79
C LEU A 161 8.92 5.49 -9.78
N ARG A 162 9.72 6.51 -10.06
CA ARG A 162 9.72 7.81 -9.37
C ARG A 162 9.18 8.88 -10.32
N TRP A 163 8.20 9.64 -9.85
CA TRP A 163 7.65 10.77 -10.59
C TRP A 163 8.71 11.84 -10.91
N SER A 164 9.62 12.10 -9.98
CA SER A 164 10.73 13.05 -10.16
C SER A 164 11.69 12.65 -11.28
N SER A 165 11.82 11.36 -11.55
CA SER A 165 12.77 10.81 -12.52
C SER A 165 12.16 10.66 -13.92
N LEU A 166 10.87 10.96 -14.12
CA LEU A 166 10.22 10.86 -15.43
C LEU A 166 10.92 11.65 -16.53
N PRO A 167 11.39 12.90 -16.32
CA PRO A 167 12.11 13.63 -17.36
C PRO A 167 13.37 12.90 -17.82
N GLU A 168 14.14 12.33 -16.89
CA GLU A 168 15.35 11.55 -17.18
C GLU A 168 15.03 10.22 -17.86
N LEU A 169 14.02 9.50 -17.37
CA LEU A 169 13.56 8.25 -17.97
C LEU A 169 13.03 8.45 -19.41
N THR A 170 12.36 9.57 -19.69
CA THR A 170 11.94 9.89 -21.07
C THR A 170 13.11 10.20 -22.00
N ARG A 171 14.25 10.67 -21.47
CA ARG A 171 15.49 10.84 -22.24
C ARG A 171 16.18 9.49 -22.50
N LEU A 172 16.17 8.59 -21.51
CA LEU A 172 16.81 7.27 -21.61
C LEU A 172 16.03 6.25 -22.46
N PHE A 173 14.70 6.18 -22.31
CA PHE A 173 13.84 5.18 -22.98
C PHE A 173 13.05 5.73 -24.17
N GLY A 174 13.19 7.03 -24.46
CA GLY A 174 12.31 7.75 -25.36
C GLY A 174 10.87 7.86 -24.83
N ARG A 175 10.07 8.77 -25.41
CA ARG A 175 8.67 9.00 -25.01
C ARG A 175 7.77 7.76 -25.13
N GLN A 176 8.16 6.78 -25.95
CA GLN A 176 7.37 5.57 -26.21
C GLN A 176 7.67 4.42 -25.24
N GLY A 177 8.86 4.39 -24.60
CA GLY A 177 9.25 3.29 -23.69
C GLY A 177 8.80 3.45 -22.23
N VAL A 178 8.64 4.70 -21.77
CA VAL A 178 8.25 5.01 -20.37
C VAL A 178 6.92 4.37 -19.95
N PRO A 179 5.86 4.34 -20.78
CA PRO A 179 4.61 3.69 -20.41
C PRO A 179 4.71 2.18 -20.16
N PHE A 180 5.69 1.50 -20.76
CA PHE A 180 5.88 0.07 -20.61
C PHE A 180 6.63 -0.32 -19.33
N LEU A 181 7.34 0.63 -18.70
CA LEU A 181 8.07 0.38 -17.45
C LEU A 181 7.12 0.06 -16.28
N GLU A 182 5.97 0.77 -16.17
CA GLU A 182 4.93 0.53 -15.15
C GLU A 182 3.50 0.73 -15.66
N LEU A 183 3.14 -0.04 -16.68
CA LEU A 183 1.81 0.00 -17.31
C LEU A 183 0.65 -0.08 -16.30
N GLY A 184 0.78 -0.91 -15.25
CA GLY A 184 -0.28 -1.07 -14.24
C GLY A 184 -0.59 0.23 -13.50
N TYR A 185 0.43 0.98 -13.11
CA TYR A 185 0.25 2.25 -12.41
C TYR A 185 -0.41 3.32 -13.30
N LEU A 186 0.01 3.41 -14.57
CA LEU A 186 -0.64 4.30 -15.55
C LEU A 186 -2.11 3.92 -15.79
N VAL A 187 -2.43 2.63 -15.84
CA VAL A 187 -3.82 2.16 -15.97
C VAL A 187 -4.67 2.64 -14.81
N VAL A 188 -4.16 2.60 -13.56
CA VAL A 188 -4.91 3.12 -12.40
C VAL A 188 -5.06 4.64 -12.46
N LEU A 189 -4.03 5.38 -12.88
CA LEU A 189 -4.14 6.83 -13.03
C LEU A 189 -5.17 7.21 -14.11
N LEU A 190 -5.15 6.52 -15.25
CA LEU A 190 -6.13 6.71 -16.32
C LEU A 190 -7.54 6.33 -15.84
N THR A 191 -7.66 5.22 -15.12
CA THR A 191 -8.93 4.79 -14.52
C THR A 191 -9.45 5.85 -13.56
N PHE A 192 -8.61 6.40 -12.68
CA PHE A 192 -8.96 7.51 -11.80
C PHE A 192 -9.43 8.75 -12.58
N ALA A 193 -8.71 9.15 -13.64
CA ALA A 193 -9.11 10.29 -14.46
C ALA A 193 -10.46 10.05 -15.15
N LEU A 194 -10.66 8.87 -15.75
CA LEU A 194 -11.91 8.51 -16.43
C LEU A 194 -13.08 8.39 -15.44
N THR A 195 -12.90 7.78 -14.27
CA THR A 195 -13.95 7.66 -13.26
C THR A 195 -14.28 9.01 -12.64
N ALA A 196 -13.29 9.89 -12.44
CA ALA A 196 -13.53 11.27 -12.00
C ALA A 196 -14.32 12.08 -13.02
N ILE A 197 -13.93 12.01 -14.30
CA ILE A 197 -14.67 12.67 -15.39
C ILE A 197 -16.10 12.11 -15.45
N ALA A 198 -16.26 10.79 -15.45
CA ALA A 198 -17.57 10.14 -15.50
C ALA A 198 -18.43 10.51 -14.28
N ALA A 199 -17.88 10.54 -13.08
CA ALA A 199 -18.60 10.92 -11.87
C ALA A 199 -19.07 12.39 -11.94
N VAL A 200 -18.23 13.31 -12.41
CA VAL A 200 -18.62 14.71 -12.61
C VAL A 200 -19.71 14.84 -13.68
N VAL A 201 -19.55 14.18 -14.82
CA VAL A 201 -20.47 14.27 -15.96
C VAL A 201 -21.81 13.58 -15.68
N LEU A 202 -21.81 12.42 -15.03
CA LEU A 202 -23.02 11.63 -14.82
C LEU A 202 -23.75 11.98 -13.51
N ILE A 203 -23.05 12.49 -12.51
CA ILE A 203 -23.65 12.80 -11.20
C ILE A 203 -23.80 14.32 -11.03
N LEU A 204 -22.71 15.10 -11.13
CA LEU A 204 -22.78 16.55 -10.86
C LEU A 204 -23.43 17.36 -11.98
N MET A 205 -23.20 17.03 -13.26
CA MET A 205 -23.76 17.82 -14.37
C MET A 205 -25.30 17.81 -14.39
N PRO A 206 -26.02 16.68 -14.18
CA PRO A 206 -27.48 16.71 -14.07
C PRO A 206 -27.96 17.53 -12.86
N LEU A 207 -27.26 17.45 -11.72
CA LEU A 207 -27.58 18.22 -10.52
C LEU A 207 -27.44 19.73 -10.73
N LEU A 208 -26.45 20.18 -11.52
CA LEU A 208 -26.30 21.59 -11.87
C LEU A 208 -27.53 22.16 -12.58
N ARG A 209 -28.28 21.34 -13.34
CA ARG A 209 -29.53 21.76 -14.01
C ARG A 209 -30.71 21.95 -13.04
N LEU A 210 -30.69 21.27 -11.89
CA LEU A 210 -31.71 21.40 -10.84
C LEU A 210 -31.53 22.69 -9.99
N GLY A 211 -30.39 23.37 -10.14
CA GLY A 211 -30.07 24.58 -9.38
C GLY A 211 -29.67 24.29 -7.93
N TRP A 212 -28.81 25.14 -7.37
CA TRP A 212 -28.35 25.04 -5.98
C TRP A 212 -28.55 26.40 -5.30
N ARG A 213 -29.25 26.49 -4.16
CA ARG A 213 -29.36 27.75 -3.42
C ARG A 213 -27.99 28.20 -2.89
N ARG A 214 -27.69 29.50 -2.98
CA ARG A 214 -26.33 30.08 -2.84
C ARG A 214 -25.75 30.08 -1.40
N GLY A 215 -26.51 29.72 -0.36
CA GLY A 215 -26.11 29.97 1.04
C GLY A 215 -25.38 28.86 1.80
N ALA A 216 -25.58 27.57 1.46
CA ALA A 216 -25.10 26.44 2.28
C ALA A 216 -24.13 25.48 1.56
N ARG A 217 -23.54 25.91 0.45
CA ARG A 217 -22.84 25.00 -0.48
C ARG A 217 -21.59 24.35 0.10
N LEU A 218 -20.78 25.14 0.81
CA LEU A 218 -19.48 24.69 1.30
C LEU A 218 -19.59 23.73 2.49
N PRO A 219 -20.42 23.99 3.52
CA PRO A 219 -20.62 23.03 4.61
C PRO A 219 -21.24 21.71 4.14
N VAL A 220 -22.19 21.74 3.20
CA VAL A 220 -22.78 20.53 2.62
C VAL A 220 -21.73 19.73 1.84
N LEU A 221 -20.90 20.41 1.04
CA LEU A 221 -19.79 19.78 0.30
C LEU A 221 -18.79 19.10 1.25
N PHE A 222 -18.29 19.81 2.26
CA PHE A 222 -17.31 19.23 3.19
C PHE A 222 -17.91 18.15 4.08
N TYR A 223 -19.17 18.28 4.49
CA TYR A 223 -19.86 17.26 5.28
C TYR A 223 -20.08 15.98 4.47
N PHE A 224 -20.91 16.03 3.43
CA PHE A 224 -21.28 14.82 2.69
C PHE A 224 -20.13 14.31 1.82
N GLY A 225 -19.29 15.19 1.31
CA GLY A 225 -18.09 14.80 0.60
C GLY A 225 -17.05 14.16 1.51
N GLY A 226 -16.82 14.72 2.69
CA GLY A 226 -15.89 14.14 3.66
C GLY A 226 -16.34 12.77 4.16
N LEU A 227 -17.64 12.56 4.36
CA LEU A 227 -18.21 11.24 4.68
C LEU A 227 -17.95 10.23 3.54
N GLY A 228 -18.24 10.61 2.30
CA GLY A 228 -18.06 9.74 1.14
C GLY A 228 -16.60 9.37 0.87
N VAL A 229 -15.68 10.34 1.00
CA VAL A 229 -14.23 10.12 0.87
C VAL A 229 -13.73 9.25 2.03
N GLY A 230 -14.04 9.63 3.27
CA GLY A 230 -13.56 8.95 4.46
C GLY A 230 -13.99 7.49 4.52
N TYR A 231 -15.25 7.21 4.19
CA TYR A 231 -15.78 5.85 4.17
C TYR A 231 -15.03 4.97 3.17
N MET A 232 -14.94 5.40 1.91
CA MET A 232 -14.33 4.60 0.84
C MET A 232 -12.81 4.42 1.02
N LEU A 233 -12.10 5.46 1.46
CA LEU A 233 -10.66 5.35 1.73
C LEU A 233 -10.39 4.35 2.87
N PHE A 234 -11.16 4.43 3.96
CA PHE A 234 -11.01 3.52 5.09
C PHE A 234 -11.38 2.09 4.72
N GLU A 235 -12.52 1.89 4.04
CA GLU A 235 -12.96 0.59 3.52
C GLU A 235 -11.88 -0.06 2.66
N MET A 236 -11.27 0.66 1.72
CA MET A 236 -10.22 0.13 0.87
C MET A 236 -9.00 -0.36 1.67
N VAL A 237 -8.56 0.40 2.67
CA VAL A 237 -7.44 -0.05 3.53
C VAL A 237 -7.82 -1.29 4.33
N LEU A 238 -9.05 -1.37 4.84
CA LEU A 238 -9.52 -2.55 5.54
C LEU A 238 -9.47 -3.77 4.63
N ILE A 239 -9.97 -3.68 3.39
CA ILE A 239 -9.87 -4.79 2.42
C ILE A 239 -8.43 -5.26 2.31
N HIS A 240 -7.47 -4.36 2.03
CA HIS A 240 -6.06 -4.70 1.87
C HIS A 240 -5.43 -5.34 3.13
N ARG A 241 -5.67 -4.78 4.32
CA ARG A 241 -5.18 -5.35 5.59
C ARG A 241 -5.76 -6.74 5.85
N PHE A 242 -7.03 -6.95 5.51
CA PHE A 242 -7.69 -8.24 5.66
C PHE A 242 -7.33 -9.23 4.55
N VAL A 243 -6.80 -8.80 3.39
CA VAL A 243 -6.19 -9.71 2.41
C VAL A 243 -5.01 -10.45 3.05
N LEU A 244 -4.12 -9.73 3.73
CA LEU A 244 -2.98 -10.34 4.46
C LEU A 244 -3.47 -11.30 5.55
N PHE A 245 -4.50 -10.91 6.30
CA PHE A 245 -5.00 -11.70 7.41
C PHE A 245 -5.73 -12.99 6.98
N LEU A 246 -6.65 -12.87 6.03
CA LEU A 246 -7.47 -13.98 5.53
C LEU A 246 -6.76 -14.81 4.44
N GLY A 247 -5.70 -14.28 3.85
CA GLY A 247 -4.87 -14.95 2.84
C GLY A 247 -5.47 -14.98 1.43
N HIS A 248 -6.67 -14.41 1.22
CA HIS A 248 -7.33 -14.42 -0.08
C HIS A 248 -8.14 -13.12 -0.34
N PRO A 249 -7.90 -12.42 -1.47
CA PRO A 249 -8.57 -11.16 -1.78
C PRO A 249 -10.10 -11.23 -1.81
N VAL A 250 -10.65 -12.31 -2.37
CA VAL A 250 -12.11 -12.48 -2.48
C VAL A 250 -12.76 -12.64 -1.11
N TYR A 251 -12.12 -13.36 -0.18
CA TYR A 251 -12.65 -13.54 1.16
C TYR A 251 -12.58 -12.25 1.97
N ALA A 252 -11.48 -11.50 1.84
CA ALA A 252 -11.33 -10.20 2.48
C ALA A 252 -12.37 -9.20 1.97
N ALA A 253 -12.51 -9.04 0.66
CA ALA A 253 -13.51 -8.15 0.08
C ALA A 253 -14.93 -8.54 0.53
N ALA A 254 -15.31 -9.81 0.42
CA ALA A 254 -16.63 -10.27 0.82
C ALA A 254 -16.91 -10.03 2.31
N ALA A 255 -15.98 -10.39 3.21
CA ALA A 255 -16.16 -10.23 4.65
C ALA A 255 -16.20 -8.76 5.08
N VAL A 256 -15.28 -7.94 4.55
CA VAL A 256 -15.16 -6.51 4.89
C VAL A 256 -16.40 -5.76 4.40
N ILE A 257 -16.75 -5.87 3.12
CA ILE A 257 -17.89 -5.18 2.52
C ILE A 257 -19.19 -5.61 3.21
N SER A 258 -19.42 -6.92 3.39
CA SER A 258 -20.65 -7.41 4.03
C SER A 258 -20.79 -6.90 5.46
N THR A 259 -19.71 -6.92 6.24
CA THR A 259 -19.72 -6.42 7.62
C THR A 259 -19.97 -4.92 7.65
N LEU A 260 -19.25 -4.14 6.83
CA LEU A 260 -19.42 -2.70 6.74
C LEU A 260 -20.86 -2.34 6.37
N LEU A 261 -21.45 -2.98 5.37
CA LEU A 261 -22.82 -2.71 4.93
C LEU A 261 -23.87 -3.10 5.99
N ILE A 262 -23.75 -4.28 6.61
CA ILE A 262 -24.70 -4.74 7.63
C ILE A 262 -24.68 -3.79 8.84
N PHE A 263 -23.50 -3.54 9.40
CA PHE A 263 -23.39 -2.75 10.62
C PHE A 263 -23.60 -1.25 10.38
N SER A 264 -23.18 -0.70 9.25
CA SER A 264 -23.52 0.68 8.89
C SER A 264 -25.02 0.86 8.63
N GLY A 265 -25.69 -0.14 8.05
CA GLY A 265 -27.14 -0.17 7.91
C GLY A 265 -27.87 -0.17 9.26
N ILE A 266 -27.39 -0.99 10.21
CA ILE A 266 -27.91 -1.01 11.59
C ILE A 266 -27.68 0.35 12.27
N GLY A 267 -26.49 0.93 12.13
CA GLY A 267 -26.14 2.26 12.65
C GLY A 267 -27.04 3.36 12.08
N SER A 268 -27.32 3.30 10.79
CA SER A 268 -28.24 4.23 10.12
C SER A 268 -29.66 4.14 10.68
N ARG A 269 -30.17 2.93 10.95
CA ARG A 269 -31.48 2.75 11.60
C ARG A 269 -31.50 3.32 13.03
N LEU A 270 -30.46 3.05 13.81
CA LEU A 270 -30.32 3.53 15.20
C LEU A 270 -30.17 5.05 15.28
N SER A 271 -29.63 5.68 14.23
CA SER A 271 -29.41 7.13 14.16
C SER A 271 -30.69 7.93 14.35
N SER A 272 -31.85 7.39 13.96
CA SER A 272 -33.17 8.03 14.12
C SER A 272 -33.45 8.47 15.55
N ARG A 273 -32.94 7.74 16.56
CA ARG A 273 -33.09 8.06 17.99
C ARG A 273 -32.30 9.29 18.43
N PHE A 274 -31.36 9.78 17.62
CA PHE A 274 -30.47 10.90 17.93
C PHE A 274 -30.74 12.14 17.05
N GLY A 275 -31.71 12.08 16.14
CA GLY A 275 -31.99 13.13 15.13
C GLY A 275 -32.48 14.47 15.68
N GLU A 276 -32.85 14.55 16.95
CA GLU A 276 -33.25 15.80 17.61
C GLU A 276 -32.06 16.60 18.16
N LYS A 277 -30.90 15.97 18.35
CA LYS A 277 -29.73 16.63 18.94
C LYS A 277 -28.98 17.45 17.90
N ARG A 278 -28.87 18.76 18.12
CA ARG A 278 -28.26 19.74 17.19
C ARG A 278 -26.87 19.32 16.66
N HIS A 279 -25.99 18.83 17.55
CA HIS A 279 -24.60 18.50 17.23
C HIS A 279 -24.32 17.01 17.00
N ALA A 280 -25.36 16.16 16.99
CA ALA A 280 -25.19 14.72 16.78
C ALA A 280 -24.45 14.35 15.47
N PRO A 281 -24.74 14.94 14.30
CA PRO A 281 -24.03 14.59 13.07
C PRO A 281 -22.53 14.91 13.11
N GLN A 282 -22.14 16.04 13.70
CA GLN A 282 -20.73 16.41 13.84
C GLN A 282 -20.01 15.59 14.92
N ALA A 283 -20.65 15.40 16.08
CA ALA A 283 -20.08 14.62 17.18
C ALA A 283 -19.81 13.18 16.74
N MET A 284 -20.71 12.59 15.96
CA MET A 284 -20.54 11.25 15.45
C MET A 284 -19.45 11.16 14.37
N ALA A 285 -19.35 12.15 13.47
CA ALA A 285 -18.24 12.23 12.52
C ALA A 285 -16.88 12.34 13.25
N ALA A 286 -16.80 13.10 14.35
CA ALA A 286 -15.60 13.20 15.18
C ALA A 286 -15.29 11.88 15.91
N LEU A 287 -16.32 11.17 16.39
CA LEU A 287 -16.17 9.84 17.00
C LEU A 287 -15.60 8.84 15.97
N VAL A 288 -16.12 8.85 14.74
CA VAL A 288 -15.62 8.00 13.66
C VAL A 288 -14.17 8.34 13.31
N ALA A 289 -13.82 9.63 13.17
CA ALA A 289 -12.43 10.04 12.94
C ALA A 289 -11.49 9.52 14.03
N SER A 290 -11.91 9.64 15.30
CA SER A 290 -11.16 9.15 16.46
C SER A 290 -11.01 7.63 16.43
N ALA A 291 -12.09 6.91 16.09
CA ALA A 291 -12.07 5.46 15.94
C ALA A 291 -11.13 5.01 14.82
N ILE A 292 -11.17 5.67 13.65
CA ILE A 292 -10.25 5.38 12.53
C ILE A 292 -8.79 5.56 12.97
N GLY A 293 -8.47 6.66 13.65
CA GLY A 293 -7.13 6.92 14.18
C GLY A 293 -6.67 5.86 15.19
N LEU A 294 -7.56 5.42 16.09
CA LEU A 294 -7.28 4.35 17.03
C LEU A 294 -7.04 3.00 16.31
N TYR A 295 -7.85 2.69 15.31
CA TYR A 295 -7.73 1.46 14.51
C TYR A 295 -6.43 1.42 13.72
N ALA A 296 -5.93 2.56 13.24
CA ALA A 296 -4.63 2.65 12.57
C ALA A 296 -3.49 2.07 13.43
N LEU A 297 -3.56 2.23 14.75
CA LEU A 297 -2.53 1.79 15.69
C LEU A 297 -2.74 0.36 16.19
N ILE A 298 -4.00 -0.03 16.42
CA ILE A 298 -4.33 -1.31 17.06
C ILE A 298 -4.45 -2.44 16.02
N LEU A 299 -5.03 -2.16 14.86
CA LEU A 299 -5.39 -3.20 13.89
C LEU A 299 -4.20 -4.04 13.43
N PRO A 300 -3.03 -3.47 13.05
CA PRO A 300 -1.89 -4.29 12.60
C PRO A 300 -1.42 -5.28 13.67
N LYS A 301 -1.37 -4.85 14.94
CA LYS A 301 -0.92 -5.69 16.06
C LYS A 301 -1.91 -6.83 16.35
N LEU A 302 -3.21 -6.51 16.32
CA LEU A 302 -4.27 -7.49 16.54
C LEU A 302 -4.26 -8.57 15.45
N LEU A 303 -4.17 -8.17 14.18
CA LEU A 303 -4.16 -9.11 13.06
C LEU A 303 -2.90 -9.99 13.08
N ALA A 304 -1.73 -9.43 13.40
CA ALA A 304 -0.50 -10.20 13.52
C ALA A 304 -0.59 -11.28 14.61
N GLY A 305 -1.15 -10.96 15.78
CA GLY A 305 -1.34 -11.93 16.86
C GLY A 305 -2.34 -13.05 16.52
N ALA A 306 -3.34 -12.76 15.69
CA ALA A 306 -4.37 -13.71 15.29
C ALA A 306 -4.08 -14.44 13.96
N ILE A 307 -2.95 -14.16 13.29
CA ILE A 307 -2.70 -14.59 11.91
C ILE A 307 -2.58 -16.12 11.76
N ALA A 308 -2.22 -16.83 12.83
CA ALA A 308 -2.08 -18.28 12.85
C ALA A 308 -3.39 -19.03 13.11
N LEU A 309 -4.50 -18.32 13.38
CA LEU A 309 -5.79 -18.95 13.68
C LEU A 309 -6.44 -19.57 12.44
N THR A 310 -7.40 -20.46 12.66
CA THR A 310 -8.18 -21.10 11.61
C THR A 310 -9.04 -20.09 10.86
N LEU A 311 -9.39 -20.38 9.59
CA LEU A 311 -10.18 -19.48 8.76
C LEU A 311 -11.54 -19.07 9.40
N PRO A 312 -12.31 -19.97 10.05
CA PRO A 312 -13.53 -19.56 10.75
C PRO A 312 -13.27 -18.58 11.90
N ALA A 313 -12.21 -18.79 12.68
CA ALA A 313 -11.83 -17.88 13.74
C ALA A 313 -11.40 -16.52 13.19
N LYS A 314 -10.64 -16.49 12.09
CA LYS A 314 -10.28 -15.25 11.38
C LYS A 314 -11.51 -14.52 10.86
N ALA A 315 -12.50 -15.22 10.30
CA ALA A 315 -13.75 -14.61 9.85
C ALA A 315 -14.54 -14.00 11.03
N ALA A 316 -14.65 -14.72 12.15
CA ALA A 316 -15.30 -14.20 13.35
C ALA A 316 -14.60 -12.95 13.91
N ILE A 317 -13.26 -12.95 13.97
CA ILE A 317 -12.47 -11.79 14.39
C ILE A 317 -12.66 -10.62 13.42
N THR A 318 -12.71 -10.88 12.11
CA THR A 318 -12.96 -9.86 11.09
C THR A 318 -14.29 -9.16 11.36
N VAL A 319 -15.37 -9.91 11.58
CA VAL A 319 -16.68 -9.33 11.90
C VAL A 319 -16.64 -8.57 13.22
N ALA A 320 -16.05 -9.15 14.28
CA ALA A 320 -16.01 -8.55 15.60
C ALA A 320 -15.22 -7.22 15.64
N VAL A 321 -14.12 -7.15 14.89
CA VAL A 321 -13.26 -5.97 14.80
C VAL A 321 -13.88 -4.90 13.90
N LEU A 322 -14.52 -5.29 12.80
CA LEU A 322 -15.10 -4.31 11.87
C LEU A 322 -16.46 -3.79 12.32
N ALA A 323 -17.23 -4.56 13.08
CA ALA A 323 -18.58 -4.19 13.48
C ALA A 323 -18.66 -2.83 14.22
N PRO A 324 -17.83 -2.53 15.25
CA PRO A 324 -17.92 -1.26 15.98
C PRO A 324 -17.69 0.00 15.11
N PRO A 325 -16.61 0.13 14.31
CA PRO A 325 -16.42 1.30 13.47
C PRO A 325 -17.47 1.37 12.36
N SER A 326 -17.86 0.23 11.78
CA SER A 326 -18.92 0.16 10.76
C SER A 326 -20.25 0.69 11.30
N LEU A 327 -20.61 0.31 12.52
CA LEU A 327 -21.81 0.78 13.20
C LEU A 327 -21.78 2.30 13.36
N ALA A 328 -20.66 2.84 13.89
CA ALA A 328 -20.50 4.28 14.08
C ALA A 328 -20.52 5.07 12.75
N MET A 329 -19.90 4.53 11.70
CA MET A 329 -19.90 5.12 10.34
C MET A 329 -21.29 5.21 9.73
N GLY A 330 -22.25 4.40 10.17
CA GLY A 330 -23.64 4.42 9.70
C GLY A 330 -24.48 5.61 10.18
N PHE A 331 -24.05 6.32 11.23
CA PHE A 331 -24.84 7.39 11.85
C PHE A 331 -24.74 8.78 11.17
N PRO A 332 -23.55 9.29 10.76
CA PRO A 332 -23.42 10.67 10.30
C PRO A 332 -24.31 11.02 9.10
N PHE A 333 -24.34 10.14 8.09
CA PHE A 333 -25.06 10.40 6.84
C PHE A 333 -26.59 10.64 7.04
N PRO A 334 -27.37 9.74 7.67
CA PRO A 334 -28.80 9.97 7.90
C PRO A 334 -29.08 11.16 8.84
N LEU A 335 -28.25 11.38 9.86
CA LEU A 335 -28.39 12.54 10.75
C LEU A 335 -28.16 13.86 10.00
N GLY A 336 -27.14 13.91 9.14
CA GLY A 336 -26.87 15.05 8.28
C GLY A 336 -28.03 15.31 7.31
N LEU A 337 -28.61 14.25 6.75
CA LEU A 337 -29.73 14.35 5.82
C LEU A 337 -31.01 14.88 6.47
N GLN A 338 -31.35 14.39 7.67
CA GLN A 338 -32.50 14.89 8.44
C GLN A 338 -32.34 16.37 8.76
N ARG A 339 -31.14 16.79 9.16
CA ARG A 339 -30.83 18.19 9.47
C ARG A 339 -30.93 19.09 8.23
N LEU A 340 -30.32 18.65 7.12
CA LEU A 340 -30.39 19.38 5.85
C LEU A 340 -31.82 19.47 5.32
N GLY A 341 -32.59 18.38 5.39
CA GLY A 341 -33.98 18.33 4.93
C GLY A 341 -34.91 19.30 5.69
N ARG A 342 -34.66 19.52 6.99
CA ARG A 342 -35.39 20.54 7.77
C ARG A 342 -35.08 21.98 7.32
N ALA A 343 -33.87 22.24 6.85
CA ALA A 343 -33.43 23.57 6.44
C ALA A 343 -33.75 23.88 4.97
N SER A 344 -33.53 22.91 4.08
CA SER A 344 -33.77 23.03 2.64
C SER A 344 -33.86 21.64 2.00
N GLU A 345 -35.09 21.20 1.73
CA GLU A 345 -35.36 19.94 1.02
C GLU A 345 -34.75 19.92 -0.39
N ALA A 346 -34.65 21.09 -1.04
CA ALA A 346 -34.05 21.23 -2.36
C ALA A 346 -32.53 20.92 -2.41
N ASP A 347 -31.84 20.92 -1.26
CA ASP A 347 -30.40 20.64 -1.17
C ASP A 347 -30.11 19.15 -0.89
N VAL A 348 -31.13 18.34 -0.61
CA VAL A 348 -30.99 16.89 -0.33
C VAL A 348 -30.41 16.12 -1.53
N PRO A 349 -30.85 16.34 -2.79
CA PRO A 349 -30.25 15.67 -3.95
C PRO A 349 -28.76 16.02 -4.14
N TRP A 350 -28.36 17.25 -3.80
CA TRP A 350 -26.96 17.68 -3.84
C TRP A 350 -26.10 16.93 -2.83
N ALA A 351 -26.58 16.74 -1.60
CA ALA A 351 -25.88 15.96 -0.58
C ALA A 351 -25.62 14.51 -1.05
N TRP A 352 -26.63 13.86 -1.62
CA TRP A 352 -26.49 12.51 -2.19
C TRP A 352 -25.52 12.47 -3.36
N GLY A 353 -25.62 13.41 -4.30
CA GLY A 353 -24.76 13.47 -5.47
C GLY A 353 -23.28 13.71 -5.13
N ILE A 354 -23.01 14.62 -4.19
CA ILE A 354 -21.66 14.91 -3.72
C ILE A 354 -21.05 13.68 -3.05
N ASN A 355 -21.78 13.06 -2.12
CA ASN A 355 -21.31 11.85 -1.44
C ASN A 355 -21.02 10.74 -2.46
N GLY A 356 -21.98 10.44 -3.35
CA GLY A 356 -21.84 9.39 -4.37
C GLY A 356 -20.66 9.65 -5.32
N CYS A 357 -20.53 10.87 -5.85
CA CYS A 357 -19.42 11.23 -6.73
C CYS A 357 -18.07 11.06 -6.03
N LEU A 358 -17.91 11.62 -4.83
CA LEU A 358 -16.64 11.57 -4.13
C LEU A 358 -16.31 10.16 -3.65
N SER A 359 -17.28 9.33 -3.31
CA SER A 359 -17.06 7.91 -3.02
C SER A 359 -16.48 7.17 -4.23
N VAL A 360 -17.07 7.33 -5.42
CA VAL A 360 -16.57 6.68 -6.66
C VAL A 360 -15.13 7.08 -6.98
N VAL A 361 -14.82 8.37 -6.86
CA VAL A 361 -13.47 8.91 -7.12
C VAL A 361 -12.47 8.42 -6.07
N SER A 362 -12.89 8.34 -4.81
CA SER A 362 -12.03 7.96 -3.68
C SER A 362 -11.54 6.52 -3.77
N THR A 363 -12.33 5.62 -4.35
CA THR A 363 -11.95 4.22 -4.55
C THR A 363 -10.65 4.07 -5.34
N ALA A 364 -10.52 4.76 -6.48
CA ALA A 364 -9.30 4.73 -7.30
C ALA A 364 -8.18 5.57 -6.66
N LEU A 365 -8.54 6.70 -6.02
CA LEU A 365 -7.59 7.53 -5.29
C LEU A 365 -6.92 6.78 -4.13
N ALA A 366 -7.66 5.92 -3.42
CA ALA A 366 -7.15 5.09 -2.32
C ALA A 366 -5.96 4.25 -2.77
N THR A 367 -6.08 3.58 -3.92
CA THR A 367 -5.01 2.77 -4.49
C THR A 367 -3.79 3.62 -4.84
N ILE A 368 -3.99 4.79 -5.46
CA ILE A 368 -2.89 5.70 -5.81
C ILE A 368 -2.14 6.15 -4.54
N ILE A 369 -2.87 6.59 -3.52
CA ILE A 369 -2.27 7.04 -2.26
C ILE A 369 -1.58 5.87 -1.55
N ALA A 370 -2.20 4.68 -1.48
CA ALA A 370 -1.60 3.51 -0.86
C ALA A 370 -0.27 3.14 -1.52
N VAL A 371 -0.23 3.19 -2.86
CA VAL A 371 0.95 2.87 -3.63
C VAL A 371 2.06 3.90 -3.44
N GLU A 372 1.73 5.19 -3.30
CA GLU A 372 2.72 6.27 -3.18
C GLU A 372 3.18 6.56 -1.75
N ALA A 373 2.27 6.49 -0.79
CA ALA A 373 2.45 6.95 0.58
C ALA A 373 2.16 5.88 1.65
N GLY A 374 1.65 4.71 1.27
CA GLY A 374 1.34 3.61 2.19
C GLY A 374 -0.09 3.67 2.76
N PHE A 375 -0.52 2.56 3.37
CA PHE A 375 -1.85 2.41 3.94
C PHE A 375 -2.10 3.37 5.11
N THR A 376 -1.08 3.66 5.92
CA THR A 376 -1.21 4.60 7.04
C THR A 376 -1.59 6.00 6.55
N ALA A 377 -1.01 6.47 5.45
CA ALA A 377 -1.36 7.75 4.86
C ALA A 377 -2.83 7.79 4.40
N VAL A 378 -3.32 6.71 3.78
CA VAL A 378 -4.73 6.60 3.36
C VAL A 378 -5.67 6.68 4.57
N VAL A 379 -5.34 5.98 5.66
CA VAL A 379 -6.14 6.00 6.91
C VAL A 379 -6.15 7.40 7.55
N LEU A 380 -5.00 8.09 7.57
CA LEU A 380 -4.92 9.46 8.10
C LEU A 380 -5.74 10.45 7.27
N ILE A 381 -5.72 10.30 5.94
CA ILE A 381 -6.55 11.13 5.05
C ILE A 381 -8.04 10.81 5.25
N ALA A 382 -8.40 9.53 5.44
CA ALA A 382 -9.76 9.13 5.76
C ALA A 382 -10.25 9.75 7.07
N ALA A 383 -9.43 9.69 8.13
CA ALA A 383 -9.73 10.35 9.41
C ALA A 383 -9.86 11.88 9.23
N GLY A 384 -8.96 12.50 8.46
CA GLY A 384 -9.01 13.92 8.11
C GLY A 384 -10.30 14.31 7.37
N ALA A 385 -10.81 13.47 6.48
CA ALA A 385 -12.07 13.69 5.78
C ALA A 385 -13.28 13.64 6.74
N TYR A 386 -13.28 12.71 7.71
CA TYR A 386 -14.29 12.70 8.77
C TYR A 386 -14.17 13.90 9.73
N LEU A 387 -12.96 14.38 10.03
CA LEU A 387 -12.75 15.61 10.81
C LEU A 387 -13.25 16.85 10.06
N ALA A 388 -13.01 16.94 8.75
CA ALA A 388 -13.57 18.00 7.92
C ALA A 388 -15.11 17.97 7.95
N SER A 389 -15.69 16.76 7.95
CA SER A 389 -17.14 16.58 8.11
C SER A 389 -17.62 17.03 9.49
N ALA A 390 -16.88 16.71 10.55
CA ALA A 390 -17.21 17.15 11.91
C ALA A 390 -17.11 18.68 12.08
N ALA A 391 -16.18 19.34 11.40
CA ALA A 391 -16.02 20.79 11.42
C ALA A 391 -17.09 21.52 10.59
N ALA A 392 -17.71 20.83 9.63
CA ALA A 392 -18.71 21.43 8.75
C ALA A 392 -20.01 21.77 9.50
N LYS A 393 -20.32 23.07 9.57
CA LYS A 393 -21.55 23.59 10.16
C LYS A 393 -22.72 23.43 9.19
N LEU A 394 -23.35 22.26 9.21
CA LEU A 394 -24.55 22.00 8.41
C LEU A 394 -25.67 23.01 8.72
N PRO A 395 -26.34 23.55 7.69
CA PRO A 395 -27.52 24.40 7.87
C PRO A 395 -28.61 23.60 8.62
N GLY A 396 -29.22 24.21 9.64
CA GLY A 396 -30.24 23.57 10.46
C GLY A 396 -30.38 24.15 11.85
#